data_AF-A0A1A6HXQ5-F1
#
_entry.id   AF-A0A1A6HXQ5-F1
#
_cell.length_a   1.000
_cell.length_b   1.000
_cell.length_c   1.000
_cell.angle_alpha   90.00
_cell.angle_beta   90.00
_cell.angle_gamma   90.00
#
_symmetry.space_group_name_H-M   'P 1'
#
loop_
_entity.id
_entity.type
_entity.pdbx_description
1 polymer ?
#
loop_
_entity_poly.entity_id
_entity_poly.type
_entity_poly.pdbx_seq_one_letter_code
_entity_poly.pdbx_strand_id
1 'polypeptide(L)'
;MPSGDSQPSLDQIMAAAFVTLHLSNLPPSVSEDDLKSLFSSNGGVVKGFRFFQKDCKMALTQMGSGEEAVQALIELHNHDL
;
A
#
# COMPACT_ATOMS: atom_id res chain seq x y z
N MET A 1 30.41 -0.73 19.39
CA MET A 1 29.14 -0.13 19.83
C MET A 1 28.26 0.04 18.60
N PRO A 2 26.96 -0.28 18.68
CA PRO A 2 26.16 -0.72 17.54
C PRO A 2 25.46 0.46 16.86
N SER A 3 25.55 0.54 15.52
CA SER A 3 24.57 1.18 14.64
C SER A 3 24.89 0.65 13.23
N GLY A 4 24.41 -0.51 12.77
CA GLY A 4 23.08 -1.06 12.99
C GLY A 4 22.01 -0.35 12.17
N ASP A 5 22.35 0.71 11.43
CA ASP A 5 21.45 1.35 10.48
C ASP A 5 21.84 0.87 9.08
N SER A 6 21.36 -0.33 8.73
CA SER A 6 21.28 -0.73 7.34
C SER A 6 20.25 0.19 6.68
N GLN A 7 20.69 1.39 6.28
CA GLN A 7 19.92 2.24 5.37
C GLN A 7 19.57 1.37 4.15
N PRO A 8 18.28 1.16 3.86
CA PRO A 8 17.90 0.35 2.71
C PRO A 8 18.45 1.03 1.45
N SER A 9 19.15 0.27 0.60
CA SER A 9 19.67 0.78 -0.67
C SER A 9 18.53 1.33 -1.53
N LEU A 10 18.78 2.26 -2.45
CA LEU A 10 17.73 2.79 -3.33
C LEU A 10 17.02 1.68 -4.12
N ASP A 11 17.73 0.59 -4.44
CA ASP A 11 17.16 -0.63 -5.02
C ASP A 11 16.28 -1.39 -4.03
N GLN A 12 16.62 -1.43 -2.74
CA GLN A 12 15.81 -2.01 -1.67
C GLN A 12 14.60 -1.12 -1.33
N ILE A 13 14.73 0.20 -1.45
CA ILE A 13 13.63 1.17 -1.31
C ILE A 13 12.72 1.07 -2.52
N MET A 14 13.23 1.02 -3.75
CA MET A 14 12.39 0.78 -4.93
C MET A 14 11.72 -0.60 -4.80
N ALA A 15 12.45 -1.67 -4.52
CA ALA A 15 11.85 -2.99 -4.38
C ALA A 15 10.79 -3.07 -3.25
N ALA A 16 11.00 -2.40 -2.11
CA ALA A 16 10.06 -2.41 -0.99
C ALA A 16 8.92 -1.39 -1.12
N ALA A 17 9.18 -0.23 -1.74
CA ALA A 17 8.20 0.83 -1.99
C ALA A 17 7.34 0.54 -3.21
N PHE A 18 7.84 -0.24 -4.19
CA PHE A 18 7.02 -0.64 -5.32
C PHE A 18 5.89 -1.56 -4.87
N VAL A 19 6.11 -2.54 -3.99
CA VAL A 19 5.03 -3.44 -3.56
C VAL A 19 4.12 -2.87 -2.47
N THR A 20 4.52 -1.80 -1.77
CA THR A 20 3.80 -1.31 -0.60
C THR A 20 3.15 0.05 -0.85
N LEU A 21 1.82 0.08 -0.84
CA LEU A 21 1.00 1.25 -1.10
C LEU A 21 0.51 1.86 0.20
N HIS A 22 0.70 3.17 0.32
CA HIS A 22 0.14 3.96 1.42
C HIS A 22 -1.19 4.55 0.98
N LEU A 23 -2.27 4.14 1.64
CA LEU A 23 -3.61 4.66 1.43
C LEU A 23 -3.86 5.72 2.48
N SER A 24 -4.37 6.87 2.05
CA SER A 24 -4.80 7.97 2.89
C SER A 24 -6.18 8.45 2.43
N ASN A 25 -6.88 9.19 3.28
CA ASN A 25 -8.25 9.67 3.01
C ASN A 25 -9.30 8.55 2.87
N LEU A 26 -9.07 7.42 3.55
CA LEU A 26 -10.04 6.33 3.58
C LEU A 26 -11.32 6.74 4.34
N PRO A 27 -12.52 6.52 3.76
CA PRO A 27 -13.77 6.82 4.45
C PRO A 27 -13.96 5.86 5.64
N PRO A 28 -14.62 6.28 6.73
CA PRO A 28 -14.78 5.47 7.95
C PRO A 28 -15.60 4.18 7.74
N SER A 29 -16.27 4.04 6.60
CA SER A 29 -17.02 2.85 6.21
C SER A 29 -16.19 1.81 5.45
N VAL A 30 -14.98 2.15 5.01
CA VAL A 30 -14.17 1.22 4.22
C VAL A 30 -13.53 0.17 5.11
N SER A 31 -13.68 -1.09 4.74
CA SER A 31 -13.08 -2.23 5.43
C SER A 31 -11.90 -2.78 4.63
N GLU A 32 -11.11 -3.65 5.27
CA GLU A 32 -10.02 -4.36 4.59
C GLU A 32 -10.54 -5.16 3.38
N ASP A 33 -11.71 -5.77 3.49
CA ASP A 33 -12.36 -6.51 2.41
C ASP A 33 -12.73 -5.62 1.21
N ASP A 34 -13.25 -4.42 1.45
CA ASP A 34 -13.56 -3.46 0.37
C ASP A 34 -12.29 -3.08 -0.40
N LEU A 35 -11.20 -2.81 0.34
CA LEU A 35 -9.92 -2.48 -0.26
C LEU A 35 -9.34 -3.67 -1.01
N LYS A 36 -9.34 -4.87 -0.42
CA LYS A 36 -8.92 -6.09 -1.11
C LYS A 36 -9.72 -6.34 -2.37
N SER A 37 -11.04 -6.12 -2.34
CA SER A 37 -11.90 -6.26 -3.51
C SER A 37 -11.56 -5.22 -4.58
N LEU A 38 -11.27 -3.98 -4.19
CA LEU A 38 -10.82 -2.92 -5.11
C LEU A 38 -9.52 -3.32 -5.80
N PHE A 39 -8.49 -3.70 -5.04
CA PHE A 39 -7.22 -4.15 -5.59
C PHE A 39 -7.38 -5.39 -6.47
N SER A 40 -8.21 -6.36 -6.04
CA SER A 40 -8.47 -7.58 -6.81
C SER A 40 -9.22 -7.29 -8.12
N SER A 41 -10.15 -6.33 -8.12
CA SER A 41 -10.86 -5.86 -9.33
C SER A 41 -9.90 -5.23 -10.33
N ASN A 42 -8.85 -4.60 -9.84
CA ASN A 42 -7.77 -4.00 -10.62
C ASN A 42 -6.70 -5.01 -11.06
N GLY A 43 -6.92 -6.30 -10.82
CA GLY A 43 -5.99 -7.37 -11.15
C GLY A 43 -4.77 -7.44 -10.22
N GLY A 44 -4.83 -6.78 -9.06
CA GLY A 44 -3.77 -6.77 -8.06
C GLY A 44 -4.06 -7.70 -6.88
N VAL A 45 -3.08 -8.52 -6.51
CA VAL A 45 -3.17 -9.41 -5.34
C VAL A 45 -2.66 -8.71 -4.09
N VAL A 46 -3.52 -8.53 -3.08
CA VAL A 46 -3.10 -8.05 -1.76
C VAL A 46 -2.44 -9.18 -0.97
N LYS A 47 -1.13 -9.05 -0.75
CA LYS A 47 -0.32 -9.95 0.08
C LYS A 47 -0.37 -9.61 1.57
N GLY A 48 -0.55 -8.33 1.89
CA GLY A 48 -0.56 -7.86 3.28
C GLY A 48 -1.35 -6.58 3.41
N PHE A 49 -2.01 -6.41 4.54
CA PHE A 49 -2.80 -5.22 4.81
C PHE A 49 -2.63 -4.80 6.28
N ARG A 50 -2.58 -3.50 6.54
CA ARG A 50 -2.41 -2.93 7.88
C ARG A 50 -3.15 -1.60 8.00
N PHE A 51 -4.16 -1.53 8.86
CA PHE A 51 -4.77 -0.25 9.24
C PHE A 51 -3.91 0.51 10.26
N PHE A 52 -3.87 1.84 10.14
CA PHE A 52 -3.35 2.72 11.17
C PHE A 52 -4.48 3.08 12.14
N GLN A 53 -4.48 2.51 13.34
CA GLN A 53 -5.53 2.78 14.35
C GLN A 53 -5.52 4.22 14.88
N LYS A 54 -4.37 4.91 14.78
CA LYS A 54 -4.21 6.31 15.21
C LYS A 54 -4.85 7.29 14.20
N ASP A 55 -4.88 6.88 12.94
CA ASP A 55 -5.41 7.62 11.82
C ASP A 55 -6.26 6.64 11.00
N CYS A 56 -7.50 6.38 11.44
CA CYS A 56 -8.42 5.43 10.77
C CYS A 56 -8.69 5.76 9.28
N LYS A 57 -8.14 6.87 8.78
CA LYS A 57 -8.14 7.28 7.38
C LYS A 57 -6.94 6.77 6.59
N MET A 58 -6.02 6.06 7.24
CA MET A 58 -4.78 5.57 6.63
C MET A 58 -4.65 4.06 6.77
N ALA A 59 -4.19 3.43 5.70
CA ALA A 59 -3.83 2.03 5.70
C ALA A 59 -2.60 1.79 4.84
N LEU A 60 -1.87 0.73 5.15
CA LEU A 60 -0.81 0.18 4.34
C LEU A 60 -1.33 -1.08 3.67
N THR A 61 -1.17 -1.18 2.36
CA THR A 61 -1.41 -2.44 1.64
C THR A 61 -0.14 -2.86 0.92
N GLN A 62 0.10 -4.16 0.87
CA GLN A 62 1.22 -4.77 0.18
C GLN A 62 0.67 -5.65 -0.93
N MET A 63 1.18 -5.44 -2.13
CA MET A 63 0.78 -6.12 -3.34
C MET A 63 1.70 -7.31 -3.64
N GLY A 64 1.28 -8.18 -4.55
CA GLY A 64 2.03 -9.34 -5.01
C GLY A 64 3.29 -8.98 -5.77
N SER A 65 3.20 -7.94 -6.59
CA SER A 65 4.25 -7.46 -7.48
C SER A 65 4.25 -5.93 -7.56
N GLY A 66 5.41 -5.37 -7.89
CA GLY A 66 5.57 -3.93 -8.10
C GLY A 66 4.70 -3.39 -9.24
N GLU A 67 4.47 -4.20 -10.29
CA GLU A 67 3.62 -3.84 -11.42
C GLU A 67 2.15 -3.65 -10.99
N GLU A 68 1.61 -4.59 -10.20
CA GLU A 68 0.25 -4.52 -9.65
C GLU A 68 0.08 -3.31 -8.73
N ALA A 69 1.12 -3.00 -7.96
CA ALA A 69 1.12 -1.84 -7.09
C ALA A 69 1.20 -0.52 -7.86
N VAL A 70 2.01 -0.42 -8.91
CA VAL A 70 2.02 0.75 -9.80
C VAL A 70 0.67 0.92 -10.47
N GLN A 71 0.07 -0.16 -10.99
CA GLN A 71 -1.26 -0.13 -11.57
C GLN A 71 -2.30 0.41 -10.57
N ALA A 72 -2.24 -0.09 -9.33
CA ALA A 72 -3.11 0.37 -8.27
C ALA A 72 -2.82 1.82 -7.84
N LEU A 73 -1.56 2.27 -7.82
CA LEU A 73 -1.22 3.68 -7.59
C LEU A 73 -1.85 4.59 -8.63
N ILE A 74 -1.78 4.21 -9.90
CA ILE A 74 -2.33 5.01 -11.02
C ILE A 74 -3.85 5.13 -10.89
N GLU A 75 -4.53 4.02 -10.58
CA GLU A 75 -5.99 3.99 -10.41
C GLU A 75 -6.44 4.74 -9.14
N LEU A 76 -5.66 4.67 -8.07
CA LEU A 76 -5.94 5.37 -6.82
C LEU A 76 -5.55 6.86 -6.85
N HIS A 77 -4.61 7.28 -7.71
CA HIS A 77 -4.19 8.68 -7.80
C HIS A 77 -5.22 9.61 -8.46
N ASN A 78 -6.29 9.08 -9.07
CA ASN A 78 -7.30 9.89 -9.77
C ASN A 78 -8.64 10.01 -9.01
N HIS A 79 -8.69 9.57 -7.75
CA HIS A 79 -9.86 9.80 -6.90
C HIS A 79 -9.55 10.91 -5.89
N ASP A 80 -9.80 12.16 -6.29
CA ASP A 80 -10.19 13.21 -5.34
C ASP A 80 -11.46 12.72 -4.64
N LEU A 81 -11.29 12.23 -3.40
CA LEU A 81 -12.36 11.88 -2.46
C LEU A 81 -12.64 13.06 -1.53
#